data_AF-A0A4S4MMA7-F1
#
_entry.id   AF-A0A4S4MMA7-F1
#
_cell.length_a   1.000
_cell.length_b   1.000
_cell.length_c   1.000
_cell.angle_alpha   90.00
_cell.angle_beta   90.00
_cell.angle_gamma   90.00
#
_symmetry.space_group_name_H-M   'P 1'
#
loop_
_entity.id
_entity.type
_entity.pdbx_description
1 polymer ?
#
loop_
_entity_poly.entity_id
_entity_poly.type
_entity_poly.pdbx_seq_one_letter_code
_entity_poly.pdbx_strand_id
1 'polypeptide(L)'
;MFLRLVASLALVDDIQTPDILSFLRPSYLSTQKLKPLNATSSITDRLLHIEREEEICRSPPSVSDRPEIEPMGQVPHELIMGPIALLRLLLRLAQRGLLEEAQTWNELPMGCEPSTSLVQVKQITSPAVLKKLLSLSVKRVTARRTLGLERARRGDHRHAWFARSAYVPAAELASILVQFDETTHSRYSDSIRGARKELVLCLDLAAGVSMRIQEYESALGFSLGEVTAIEDASLADEIPSDMLPKAKRRIADAKRQLRN
;
A
#
# COMPACT_ATOMS: atom_id res chain seq x y z
N MET A 1 -2.89 -4.86 -13.00
CA MET A 1 -1.47 -5.22 -13.26
C MET A 1 -0.59 -3.99 -13.49
N PHE A 2 -0.95 -3.06 -14.39
CA PHE A 2 -0.20 -1.82 -14.65
C PHE A 2 0.22 -1.03 -13.39
N LEU A 3 -0.68 -0.80 -12.44
CA LEU A 3 -0.37 -0.04 -11.22
C LEU A 3 0.68 -0.73 -10.34
N ARG A 4 0.72 -2.07 -10.32
CA ARG A 4 1.76 -2.81 -9.59
C ARG A 4 3.13 -2.62 -10.24
N LEU A 5 3.19 -2.57 -11.57
CA LEU A 5 4.40 -2.25 -12.31
C LEU A 5 4.87 -0.83 -11.97
N VAL A 6 3.99 0.17 -12.05
CA VAL A 6 4.30 1.56 -11.68
C VAL A 6 4.80 1.65 -10.23
N ALA A 7 4.11 1.01 -9.29
CA ALA A 7 4.53 0.97 -7.89
C ALA A 7 5.90 0.31 -7.67
N SER A 8 6.29 -0.63 -8.54
CA SER A 8 7.59 -1.30 -8.47
C SER A 8 8.68 -0.47 -9.15
N LEU A 9 8.38 0.15 -10.29
CA LEU A 9 9.27 1.08 -10.99
C LEU A 9 9.64 2.27 -10.11
N ALA A 10 8.69 2.77 -9.31
CA ALA A 10 8.95 3.84 -8.36
C ALA A 10 9.96 3.46 -7.25
N LEU A 11 10.31 2.17 -7.08
CA LEU A 11 11.37 1.73 -6.17
C LEU A 11 12.74 1.68 -6.84
N VAL A 12 12.84 1.72 -8.17
CA VAL A 12 14.12 1.75 -8.88
C VAL A 12 14.76 3.11 -8.68
N ASP A 13 16.02 3.14 -8.20
CA ASP A 13 16.71 4.40 -7.88
C ASP A 13 16.95 5.27 -9.13
N ASP A 14 17.23 4.63 -10.27
CA ASP A 14 17.56 5.28 -11.55
C ASP A 14 16.34 5.67 -12.40
N ILE A 15 15.11 5.56 -11.88
CA ILE A 15 13.92 5.98 -12.62
C ILE A 15 14.00 7.47 -12.99
N GLN A 16 13.79 7.82 -14.25
CA GLN A 16 13.95 9.20 -14.68
C GLN A 16 12.77 10.07 -14.21
N THR A 17 13.04 11.34 -13.90
CA THR A 17 11.99 12.27 -13.46
C THR A 17 10.84 12.39 -14.47
N PRO A 18 11.09 12.45 -15.79
CA PRO A 18 10.00 12.47 -16.76
C PRO A 18 9.06 11.25 -16.68
N ASP A 19 9.61 10.06 -16.44
CA ASP A 19 8.81 8.83 -16.26
C ASP A 19 7.91 8.93 -15.02
N ILE A 20 8.47 9.40 -13.90
CA ILE A 20 7.69 9.63 -12.67
C ILE A 20 6.50 10.54 -12.96
N LEU A 21 6.74 11.66 -13.64
CA LEU A 21 5.72 12.65 -13.97
C LEU A 21 4.64 12.06 -14.90
N SER A 22 5.05 11.28 -15.90
CA SER A 22 4.12 10.61 -16.83
C SER A 22 3.22 9.58 -16.16
N PHE A 23 3.69 8.95 -15.07
CA PHE A 23 2.86 8.01 -14.30
C PHE A 23 1.97 8.67 -13.23
N LEU A 24 2.13 9.97 -12.94
CA LEU A 24 1.32 10.64 -11.91
C LEU A 24 -0.18 10.60 -12.24
N ARG A 25 -0.56 10.98 -13.47
CA ARG A 25 -1.97 11.05 -13.86
C ARG A 25 -2.68 9.69 -13.80
N PRO A 26 -2.19 8.62 -14.45
CA PRO A 26 -2.88 7.32 -14.39
C PRO A 26 -2.93 6.76 -12.96
N SER A 27 -1.89 6.99 -12.16
CA SER A 27 -1.90 6.62 -10.73
C SER A 27 -2.91 7.44 -9.94
N TYR A 28 -3.05 8.74 -10.22
CA TYR A 28 -4.03 9.60 -9.58
C TYR A 28 -5.47 9.21 -9.90
N LEU A 29 -5.77 8.88 -11.15
CA LEU A 29 -7.10 8.43 -11.55
C LEU A 29 -7.53 7.14 -10.84
N SER A 30 -6.59 6.22 -10.60
CA SER A 30 -6.87 4.98 -9.84
C SER A 30 -7.04 5.19 -8.34
N THR A 31 -6.73 6.38 -7.81
CA THR A 31 -7.04 6.74 -6.41
C THR A 31 -8.49 7.19 -6.21
N GLN A 32 -9.25 7.43 -7.27
CA GLN A 32 -10.60 7.96 -7.14
C GLN A 32 -11.54 6.93 -6.50
N LYS A 33 -12.60 7.43 -5.82
CA LYS A 33 -13.63 6.53 -5.27
C LYS A 33 -14.37 5.86 -6.43
N LEU A 34 -14.59 4.56 -6.30
CA LEU A 34 -15.51 3.83 -7.16
C LEU A 34 -16.92 4.36 -6.93
N LYS A 35 -17.61 4.72 -8.01
CA LYS A 35 -19.03 5.04 -7.94
C LYS A 35 -19.80 3.74 -7.69
N PRO A 36 -20.76 3.71 -6.76
CA PRO A 36 -21.59 2.54 -6.56
C PRO A 36 -22.39 2.28 -7.84
N LEU A 37 -22.50 1.01 -8.23
CA LEU A 37 -23.34 0.61 -9.33
C LEU A 37 -24.82 0.85 -8.97
N ASN A 38 -25.57 1.41 -9.90
CA ASN A 38 -27.02 1.52 -9.83
C ASN A 38 -27.67 0.85 -11.04
N ALA A 39 -28.99 0.63 -10.98
CA ALA A 39 -29.72 -0.03 -12.06
C ALA A 39 -29.53 0.67 -13.42
N THR A 40 -29.33 1.98 -13.41
CA THR A 40 -29.13 2.83 -14.60
C THR A 40 -27.67 2.97 -15.05
N SER A 41 -26.71 2.30 -14.39
CA SER A 41 -25.29 2.41 -14.75
C SER A 41 -25.04 1.83 -16.13
N SER A 42 -24.25 2.55 -16.93
CA SER A 42 -23.89 2.11 -18.27
C SER A 42 -23.10 0.79 -18.23
N ILE A 43 -23.07 0.04 -19.34
CA ILE A 43 -22.27 -1.18 -19.44
C ILE A 43 -20.79 -0.89 -19.17
N THR A 44 -20.28 0.23 -19.70
CA THR A 44 -18.90 0.66 -19.47
C THR A 44 -18.62 0.91 -17.99
N ASP A 45 -19.52 1.59 -17.27
CA ASP A 45 -19.36 1.83 -15.83
C ASP A 45 -19.35 0.52 -15.03
N ARG A 46 -20.18 -0.45 -15.45
CA ARG A 46 -20.23 -1.79 -14.84
C ARG A 46 -18.94 -2.56 -15.08
N LEU A 47 -18.43 -2.58 -16.31
CA LEU A 47 -17.17 -3.25 -16.63
C LEU A 47 -15.99 -2.62 -15.88
N LEU A 48 -15.89 -1.29 -15.88
CA LEU A 48 -14.87 -0.57 -15.11
C LEU A 48 -14.98 -0.83 -13.60
N HIS A 49 -16.20 -0.96 -13.08
CA HIS A 49 -16.39 -1.31 -11.68
C HIS A 49 -15.90 -2.72 -11.38
N ILE A 50 -16.23 -3.71 -12.22
CA ILE A 50 -15.73 -5.09 -12.07
C ILE A 50 -14.20 -5.12 -12.13
N GLU A 51 -13.58 -4.46 -13.11
CA GLU A 51 -12.13 -4.44 -13.28
C GLU A 51 -11.41 -3.82 -12.06
N ARG A 52 -11.99 -2.78 -11.48
CA ARG A 52 -11.43 -2.08 -10.31
C ARG A 52 -11.65 -2.86 -9.00
N GLU A 53 -12.87 -3.39 -8.88
CA GLU A 53 -13.42 -4.54 -8.12
C GLU A 53 -12.50 -5.73 -7.85
N GLU A 54 -11.80 -6.14 -8.89
CA GLU A 54 -11.24 -7.48 -8.90
C GLU A 54 -9.91 -7.51 -8.14
N GLU A 55 -9.92 -8.20 -7.00
CA GLU A 55 -8.70 -8.62 -6.34
C GLU A 55 -8.28 -9.98 -6.92
N ILE A 56 -7.16 -10.01 -7.63
CA ILE A 56 -6.62 -11.26 -8.17
C ILE A 56 -5.84 -11.92 -7.04
N CYS A 57 -6.49 -12.84 -6.34
CA CYS A 57 -5.86 -13.81 -5.45
C CYS A 57 -6.11 -15.21 -6.03
N ARG A 58 -5.39 -15.54 -7.11
CA ARG A 58 -5.59 -16.79 -7.84
C ARG A 58 -4.70 -17.90 -7.29
N SER A 59 -5.32 -18.94 -6.72
CA SER A 59 -4.67 -20.25 -6.64
C SER A 59 -4.47 -20.79 -8.07
N PRO A 60 -3.35 -21.45 -8.38
CA PRO A 60 -3.15 -22.02 -9.71
C PRO A 60 -4.28 -23.02 -10.03
N PRO A 61 -4.83 -23.06 -11.26
CA PRO A 61 -5.95 -23.91 -11.61
C PRO A 61 -5.66 -25.42 -11.46
N SER A 62 -4.39 -25.82 -11.36
CA SER A 62 -3.94 -27.20 -11.12
C SER A 62 -3.89 -27.62 -9.65
N VAL A 63 -4.24 -26.73 -8.71
CA VAL A 63 -3.98 -26.90 -7.26
C VAL A 63 -5.25 -27.12 -6.43
N SER A 64 -6.31 -27.66 -7.04
CA SER A 64 -7.55 -28.06 -6.33
C SER A 64 -7.26 -28.84 -5.02
N ASP A 65 -6.20 -29.65 -5.01
CA ASP A 65 -5.97 -30.64 -3.96
C ASP A 65 -4.69 -30.42 -3.13
N ARG A 66 -3.98 -29.29 -3.29
CA ARG A 66 -2.79 -28.99 -2.45
C ARG A 66 -2.88 -27.60 -1.81
N PRO A 67 -3.39 -27.49 -0.57
CA PRO A 67 -3.56 -26.20 0.11
C PRO A 67 -2.24 -25.48 0.45
N GLU A 68 -1.09 -26.13 0.25
CA GLU A 68 0.24 -25.67 0.67
C GLU A 68 0.94 -24.73 -0.33
N ILE A 69 0.41 -24.56 -1.56
CA ILE A 69 1.10 -23.77 -2.59
C ILE A 69 0.62 -22.32 -2.57
N GLU A 70 1.54 -21.41 -2.32
CA GLU A 70 1.33 -19.96 -2.41
C GLU A 70 0.71 -19.58 -3.77
N PRO A 71 -0.39 -18.82 -3.81
CA PRO A 71 -0.89 -18.28 -5.06
C PRO A 71 0.21 -17.44 -5.74
N MET A 72 0.64 -17.85 -6.93
CA MET A 72 1.80 -17.29 -7.68
C MET A 72 1.70 -15.79 -8.02
N GLY A 73 0.59 -15.13 -7.69
CA GLY A 73 0.47 -13.69 -7.79
C GLY A 73 -0.73 -13.17 -7.01
N GLN A 74 -0.47 -12.26 -6.08
CA GLN A 74 -1.51 -11.44 -5.46
C GLN A 74 -1.46 -10.06 -6.09
N VAL A 75 -2.51 -9.68 -6.82
CA VAL A 75 -2.70 -8.30 -7.30
C VAL A 75 -3.81 -7.68 -6.46
N PRO A 76 -3.45 -6.78 -5.52
CA PRO A 76 -4.43 -6.05 -4.74
C PRO A 76 -5.39 -5.25 -5.62
N HIS A 77 -6.58 -5.05 -5.06
CA HIS A 77 -7.63 -4.20 -5.58
C HIS A 77 -7.12 -2.80 -6.01
N GLU A 78 -7.70 -2.22 -7.06
CA GLU A 78 -7.25 -0.92 -7.58
C GLU A 78 -7.34 0.19 -6.50
N LEU A 79 -8.34 0.14 -5.63
CA LEU A 79 -8.49 1.14 -4.55
C LEU A 79 -7.33 1.17 -3.55
N ILE A 80 -6.57 0.09 -3.38
CA ILE A 80 -5.37 0.11 -2.53
C ILE A 80 -4.10 0.27 -3.39
N MET A 81 -4.05 -0.37 -4.56
CA MET A 81 -2.88 -0.31 -5.43
C MET A 81 -2.67 1.08 -6.06
N GLY A 82 -3.75 1.78 -6.41
CA GLY A 82 -3.67 3.15 -6.94
C GLY A 82 -2.97 4.12 -5.98
N PRO A 83 -3.43 4.24 -4.72
CA PRO A 83 -2.72 5.03 -3.70
C PRO A 83 -1.28 4.60 -3.46
N ILE A 84 -0.98 3.30 -3.43
CA ILE A 84 0.39 2.79 -3.29
C ILE A 84 1.26 3.31 -4.43
N ALA A 85 0.81 3.14 -5.68
CA ALA A 85 1.54 3.60 -6.86
C ALA A 85 1.72 5.12 -6.84
N LEU A 86 0.64 5.88 -6.62
CA LEU A 86 0.70 7.33 -6.62
C LEU A 86 1.61 7.87 -5.51
N LEU A 87 1.45 7.39 -4.26
CA LEU A 87 2.22 7.90 -3.14
C LEU A 87 3.70 7.54 -3.25
N ARG A 88 4.07 6.42 -3.87
CA ARG A 88 5.47 6.13 -4.18
C ARG A 88 6.06 7.13 -5.17
N LEU A 89 5.32 7.46 -6.24
CA LEU A 89 5.75 8.48 -7.19
C LEU A 89 5.92 9.84 -6.52
N LEU A 90 4.95 10.24 -5.69
CA LEU A 90 5.00 11.49 -4.94
C LEU A 90 6.14 11.50 -3.91
N LEU A 91 6.40 10.38 -3.24
CA LEU A 91 7.53 10.21 -2.33
C LEU A 91 8.85 10.37 -3.09
N ARG A 92 9.01 9.75 -4.26
CA ARG A 92 10.21 9.93 -5.09
C ARG A 92 10.39 11.39 -5.52
N LEU A 93 9.32 12.10 -5.86
CA LEU A 93 9.39 13.54 -6.12
C LEU A 93 9.82 14.32 -4.88
N ALA A 94 9.33 13.96 -3.69
CA ALA A 94 9.71 14.61 -2.43
C ALA A 94 11.20 14.38 -2.10
N GLN A 95 11.68 13.14 -2.24
CA GLN A 95 13.09 12.78 -2.04
C GLN A 95 14.04 13.54 -2.97
N ARG A 96 13.57 13.93 -4.16
CA ARG A 96 14.34 14.73 -5.13
C ARG A 96 14.17 16.25 -4.95
N GLY A 97 13.40 16.69 -3.96
CA GLY A 97 13.06 18.11 -3.78
C GLY A 97 12.10 18.68 -4.82
N LEU A 98 11.56 17.85 -5.72
CA LEU A 98 10.75 18.27 -6.86
C LEU A 98 9.26 18.39 -6.55
N LEU A 99 8.81 17.80 -5.43
CA LEU A 99 7.38 17.81 -5.08
C LEU A 99 6.83 19.24 -4.93
N GLU A 100 7.60 20.11 -4.29
CA GLU A 100 7.22 21.52 -4.06
C GLU A 100 7.56 22.37 -5.29
N GLU A 101 8.72 22.12 -5.89
CA GLU A 101 9.19 22.80 -7.09
C GLU A 101 8.21 22.68 -8.25
N ALA A 102 7.52 21.53 -8.37
CA ALA A 102 6.51 21.27 -9.39
C ALA A 102 5.41 22.35 -9.46
N GLN A 103 5.08 23.01 -8.35
CA GLN A 103 4.10 24.10 -8.33
C GLN A 103 4.60 25.36 -9.06
N THR A 104 5.92 25.56 -9.10
CA THR A 104 6.58 26.75 -9.64
C THR A 104 6.96 26.62 -11.11
N TRP A 105 6.96 25.40 -11.66
CA TRP A 105 7.33 25.15 -13.06
C TRP A 105 6.43 25.90 -14.04
N ASN A 106 7.03 26.49 -15.08
CA ASN A 106 6.29 27.10 -16.19
C ASN A 106 6.12 26.15 -17.37
N GLU A 107 6.97 25.13 -17.46
CA GLU A 107 7.00 24.12 -18.51
C GLU A 107 7.29 22.74 -17.89
N LEU A 108 6.92 21.65 -18.58
CA LEU A 108 7.29 20.31 -18.14
C LEU A 108 8.78 20.03 -18.43
N PRO A 109 9.47 19.25 -17.58
CA PRO A 109 10.78 18.74 -17.92
C PRO A 109 10.78 17.98 -19.25
N MET A 110 11.87 18.10 -20.02
CA MET A 110 12.02 17.40 -21.30
C MET A 110 11.95 15.88 -21.09
N GLY A 111 11.32 15.19 -22.05
CA GLY A 111 11.19 13.72 -22.04
C GLY A 111 9.89 13.19 -21.42
N CYS A 112 8.99 14.06 -20.95
CA CYS A 112 7.67 13.62 -20.51
C CYS A 112 6.85 13.08 -21.69
N GLU A 113 6.04 12.05 -21.42
CA GLU A 113 5.11 11.47 -22.37
C GLU A 113 4.09 12.53 -22.85
N PRO A 114 3.70 12.57 -24.13
CA PRO A 114 2.90 13.66 -24.70
C PRO A 114 1.54 13.90 -24.04
N SER A 115 0.95 12.89 -23.38
CA SER A 115 -0.32 13.03 -22.65
C SER A 115 -0.16 13.65 -21.25
N THR A 116 1.09 13.85 -20.79
CA THR A 116 1.44 14.49 -19.52
C THR A 116 1.19 16.00 -19.63
N SER A 117 0.38 16.55 -18.72
CA SER A 117 0.08 17.99 -18.68
C SER A 117 0.65 18.65 -17.43
N LEU A 118 1.32 19.80 -17.59
CA LEU A 118 1.82 20.59 -16.46
C LEU A 118 0.70 20.95 -15.46
N VAL A 119 -0.48 21.29 -15.99
CA VAL A 119 -1.66 21.64 -15.16
C VAL A 119 -2.03 20.46 -14.26
N GLN A 120 -1.97 19.23 -14.78
CA GLN A 120 -2.30 18.03 -14.01
C GLN A 120 -1.22 17.72 -12.98
N VAL A 121 0.06 17.85 -13.34
CA VAL A 121 1.17 17.68 -12.39
C VAL A 121 1.02 18.66 -11.23
N LYS A 122 0.78 19.94 -11.51
CA LYS A 122 0.52 20.96 -10.49
C LYS A 122 -0.71 20.65 -9.65
N GLN A 123 -1.80 20.22 -10.26
CA GLN A 123 -3.00 19.84 -9.51
C GLN A 123 -2.71 18.69 -8.54
N ILE A 124 -2.08 17.61 -9.01
CA ILE A 124 -1.81 16.39 -8.23
C ILE A 124 -0.83 16.67 -7.08
N THR A 125 0.19 17.50 -7.34
CA THR A 125 1.20 17.88 -6.33
C THR A 125 0.77 19.05 -5.44
N SER A 126 -0.43 19.62 -5.65
CA SER A 126 -0.90 20.74 -4.84
C SER A 126 -1.10 20.34 -3.38
N PRO A 127 -0.79 21.21 -2.40
CA PRO A 127 -0.94 20.90 -0.98
C PRO A 127 -2.34 20.45 -0.58
N ALA A 128 -3.38 21.04 -1.18
CA ALA A 128 -4.78 20.69 -0.91
C ALA A 128 -5.12 19.26 -1.38
N VAL A 129 -4.65 18.87 -2.57
CA VAL A 129 -4.86 17.51 -3.09
C VAL A 129 -4.07 16.49 -2.28
N LEU A 130 -2.82 16.80 -1.91
CA LEU A 130 -1.98 15.94 -1.07
C LEU A 130 -2.63 15.67 0.30
N LYS A 131 -3.05 16.71 1.02
CA LYS A 131 -3.73 16.55 2.33
C LYS A 131 -4.96 15.64 2.24
N LYS A 132 -5.78 15.82 1.20
CA LYS A 132 -6.96 15.00 0.94
C LYS A 132 -6.61 13.55 0.61
N LEU A 133 -5.60 13.34 -0.26
CA LEU A 133 -5.12 12.03 -0.65
C LEU A 133 -4.58 11.27 0.56
N LEU A 134 -3.69 11.88 1.35
CA LEU A 134 -3.07 11.27 2.53
C LEU A 134 -4.11 10.85 3.57
N SER A 135 -5.05 11.76 3.90
CA SER A 135 -6.15 11.46 4.83
C SER A 135 -7.04 10.32 4.33
N LEU A 136 -7.27 10.25 3.02
CA LEU A 136 -8.05 9.17 2.42
C LEU A 136 -7.28 7.84 2.44
N SER A 137 -5.97 7.87 2.21
CA SER A 137 -5.10 6.70 2.23
C SER A 137 -5.05 6.07 3.62
N VAL A 138 -4.95 6.86 4.70
CA VAL A 138 -5.05 6.33 6.08
C VAL A 138 -6.37 5.57 6.29
N LYS A 139 -7.50 6.16 5.87
CA LYS A 139 -8.82 5.49 5.94
C LYS A 139 -8.85 4.18 5.14
N ARG A 140 -8.17 4.12 3.99
CA ARG A 140 -8.07 2.90 3.18
C ARG A 140 -7.23 1.82 3.86
N VAL A 141 -6.15 2.19 4.54
CA VAL A 141 -5.36 1.25 5.35
C VAL A 141 -6.26 0.60 6.41
N THR A 142 -6.96 1.42 7.22
CA THR A 142 -7.87 0.91 8.27
C THR A 142 -8.98 0.03 7.69
N ALA A 143 -9.62 0.45 6.60
CA ALA A 143 -10.67 -0.33 5.95
C ALA A 143 -10.14 -1.69 5.44
N ARG A 144 -8.95 -1.70 4.85
CA ARG A 144 -8.32 -2.90 4.32
C ARG A 144 -7.86 -3.84 5.44
N ARG A 145 -7.33 -3.32 6.55
CA ARG A 145 -7.05 -4.11 7.76
C ARG A 145 -8.33 -4.75 8.30
N THR A 146 -9.43 -4.01 8.36
CA THR A 146 -10.72 -4.51 8.85
C THR A 146 -11.24 -5.65 7.97
N LEU A 147 -11.15 -5.51 6.65
CA LEU A 147 -11.46 -6.59 5.71
C LEU A 147 -10.60 -7.84 5.95
N GLY A 148 -9.30 -7.68 6.22
CA GLY A 148 -8.43 -8.79 6.58
C GLY A 148 -8.88 -9.52 7.85
N LEU A 149 -9.34 -8.78 8.87
CA LEU A 149 -9.87 -9.35 10.11
C LEU A 149 -11.16 -10.15 9.86
N GLU A 150 -12.06 -9.63 9.04
CA GLU A 150 -13.28 -10.32 8.64
C GLU A 150 -12.97 -11.63 7.90
N ARG A 151 -11.99 -11.61 6.99
CA ARG A 151 -11.51 -12.79 6.26
C ARG A 151 -10.88 -13.82 7.20
N ALA A 152 -10.06 -13.38 8.15
CA ALA A 152 -9.37 -14.25 9.10
C ALA A 152 -10.33 -15.03 10.04
N ARG A 153 -11.49 -14.46 10.39
CA ARG A 153 -12.50 -15.11 11.26
C ARG A 153 -13.12 -16.37 10.65
N ARG A 154 -12.97 -16.60 9.34
CA ARG A 154 -13.55 -17.76 8.64
C ARG A 154 -12.71 -19.05 8.79
N GLY A 155 -11.59 -19.00 9.50
CA GLY A 155 -10.96 -20.18 10.12
C GLY A 155 -10.07 -21.06 9.24
N ASP A 156 -10.34 -21.21 7.93
CA ASP A 156 -9.57 -22.18 7.12
C ASP A 156 -8.25 -21.63 6.57
N HIS A 157 -7.33 -22.53 6.20
CA HIS A 157 -6.01 -22.20 5.62
C HIS A 157 -6.13 -21.31 4.35
N ARG A 158 -7.12 -21.56 3.48
CA ARG A 158 -7.43 -20.69 2.33
C ARG A 158 -7.81 -19.27 2.76
N HIS A 159 -8.53 -19.12 3.87
CA HIS A 159 -8.93 -17.82 4.41
C HIS A 159 -7.76 -17.06 5.05
N ALA A 160 -6.74 -17.77 5.53
CA ALA A 160 -5.50 -17.16 6.00
C ALA A 160 -4.79 -16.41 4.85
N TRP A 161 -4.68 -17.01 3.66
CA TRP A 161 -4.15 -16.34 2.46
C TRP A 161 -4.92 -15.07 2.09
N PHE A 162 -6.25 -15.14 2.05
CA PHE A 162 -7.08 -13.96 1.76
C PHE A 162 -6.97 -12.86 2.83
N ALA A 163 -6.72 -13.22 4.09
CA ALA A 163 -6.45 -12.26 5.14
C ALA A 163 -5.09 -11.58 4.94
N ARG A 164 -4.03 -12.35 4.64
CA ARG A 164 -2.70 -11.82 4.31
C ARG A 164 -2.74 -10.87 3.12
N SER A 165 -3.48 -11.22 2.06
CA SER A 165 -3.64 -10.37 0.87
C SER A 165 -4.34 -9.03 1.16
N ALA A 166 -5.03 -8.91 2.30
CA ALA A 166 -5.55 -7.65 2.78
C ALA A 166 -4.52 -6.90 3.64
N TYR A 167 -3.84 -7.57 4.56
CA TYR A 167 -2.88 -6.94 5.47
C TYR A 167 -1.63 -6.42 4.78
N VAL A 168 -1.04 -7.16 3.85
CA VAL A 168 0.24 -6.79 3.21
C VAL A 168 0.14 -5.48 2.42
N PRO A 169 -0.84 -5.28 1.52
CA PRO A 169 -0.98 -4.00 0.83
C PRO A 169 -1.36 -2.84 1.75
N ALA A 170 -2.07 -3.13 2.85
CA ALA A 170 -2.39 -2.12 3.86
C ALA A 170 -1.12 -1.66 4.60
N ALA A 171 -0.25 -2.60 5.00
CA ALA A 171 1.07 -2.30 5.56
C ALA A 171 1.96 -1.54 4.55
N GLU A 172 1.96 -1.97 3.29
CA GLU A 172 2.71 -1.30 2.22
C GLU A 172 2.27 0.17 2.08
N LEU A 173 0.97 0.44 1.98
CA LEU A 173 0.45 1.81 1.93
C LEU A 173 0.79 2.61 3.19
N ALA A 174 0.64 2.02 4.38
CA ALA A 174 0.96 2.67 5.64
C ALA A 174 2.45 3.04 5.77
N SER A 175 3.34 2.15 5.32
CA SER A 175 4.78 2.40 5.31
C SER A 175 5.17 3.58 4.42
N ILE A 176 4.54 3.68 3.23
CA ILE A 176 4.77 4.79 2.31
C ILE A 176 4.28 6.11 2.94
N LEU A 177 3.14 6.10 3.63
CA LEU A 177 2.62 7.28 4.32
C LEU A 177 3.59 7.76 5.41
N VAL A 178 4.10 6.83 6.24
CA VAL A 178 5.08 7.16 7.28
C VAL A 178 6.36 7.75 6.66
N GLN A 179 6.92 7.10 5.65
CA GLN A 179 8.12 7.56 4.96
C GLN A 179 7.91 8.91 4.27
N PHE A 180 6.70 9.17 3.74
CA PHE A 180 6.34 10.44 3.14
C PHE A 180 6.32 11.57 4.17
N ASP A 181 5.78 11.34 5.37
CA ASP A 181 5.80 12.34 6.43
C ASP A 181 7.22 12.68 6.88
N GLU A 182 8.06 11.66 7.04
CA GLU A 182 9.49 11.82 7.38
C GLU A 182 10.24 12.61 6.31
N THR A 183 10.06 12.25 5.03
CA THR A 183 10.69 12.92 3.89
C THR A 183 10.22 14.37 3.73
N THR A 184 8.99 14.66 4.12
CA THR A 184 8.42 16.02 4.06
C THR A 184 8.55 16.79 5.38
N HIS A 185 9.38 16.30 6.30
CA HIS A 185 9.67 16.92 7.60
C HIS A 185 8.41 17.27 8.38
N SER A 186 7.47 16.30 8.47
CA SER A 186 6.24 16.43 9.25
C SER A 186 5.27 17.51 8.76
N ARG A 187 5.43 18.00 7.52
CA ARG A 187 4.51 18.99 6.92
C ARG A 187 3.08 18.46 6.78
N TYR A 188 2.91 17.14 6.66
CA TYR A 188 1.63 16.50 6.44
C TYR A 188 1.19 15.59 7.61
N SER A 189 1.82 15.70 8.79
CA SER A 189 1.57 14.80 9.92
C SER A 189 0.11 14.74 10.34
N ASP A 190 -0.61 15.87 10.29
CA ASP A 190 -2.05 15.90 10.59
C ASP A 190 -2.88 15.05 9.62
N SER A 191 -2.48 14.97 8.35
CA SER A 191 -3.17 14.18 7.33
C SER A 191 -2.77 12.70 7.36
N ILE A 192 -1.65 12.37 8.00
CA ILE A 192 -1.07 11.02 8.09
C ILE A 192 -1.26 10.43 9.50
N ARG A 193 -1.85 11.19 10.43
CA ARG A 193 -2.05 10.77 11.83
C ARG A 193 -2.64 9.37 11.93
N GLY A 194 -1.97 8.51 12.69
CA GLY A 194 -2.34 7.11 12.89
C GLY A 194 -1.80 6.14 11.83
N ALA A 195 -1.12 6.59 10.79
CA ALA A 195 -0.53 5.69 9.79
C ALA A 195 0.50 4.72 10.39
N ARG A 196 1.36 5.18 11.31
CA ARG A 196 2.34 4.32 11.98
C ARG A 196 1.67 3.26 12.85
N LYS A 197 0.63 3.63 13.60
CA LYS A 197 -0.21 2.67 14.35
C LYS A 197 -0.79 1.61 13.43
N GLU A 198 -1.39 2.03 12.32
CA GLU A 198 -1.97 1.12 11.35
C GLU A 198 -0.91 0.23 10.67
N LEU A 199 0.29 0.76 10.39
CA LEU A 199 1.44 -0.02 9.90
C LEU A 199 1.79 -1.15 10.87
N VAL A 200 2.00 -0.83 12.15
CA VAL A 200 2.33 -1.82 13.19
C VAL A 200 1.24 -2.88 13.32
N LEU A 201 -0.03 -2.48 13.36
CA LEU A 201 -1.16 -3.42 13.44
C LEU A 201 -1.26 -4.33 12.20
N CYS A 202 -1.06 -3.78 11.00
CA CYS A 202 -1.08 -4.57 9.77
C CYS A 202 0.09 -5.56 9.71
N LEU A 203 1.29 -5.16 10.15
CA LEU A 203 2.46 -6.05 10.21
C LEU A 203 2.30 -7.17 11.23
N ASP A 204 1.78 -6.90 12.44
CA ASP A 204 1.49 -7.93 13.44
C ASP A 204 0.50 -8.98 12.91
N LEU A 205 -0.56 -8.52 12.25
CA LEU A 205 -1.58 -9.39 11.67
C LEU A 205 -1.03 -10.19 10.48
N ALA A 206 -0.26 -9.56 9.60
CA ALA A 206 0.40 -10.24 8.48
C ALA A 206 1.39 -11.30 8.99
N ALA A 207 2.23 -10.96 9.97
CA ALA A 207 3.18 -11.87 10.58
C ALA A 207 2.47 -13.04 11.27
N GLY A 208 1.41 -12.77 12.03
CA GLY A 208 0.61 -13.79 12.70
C GLY A 208 -0.09 -14.74 11.70
N VAL A 209 -0.57 -14.23 10.57
CA VAL A 209 -1.10 -15.07 9.49
C VAL A 209 0.00 -15.91 8.86
N SER A 210 1.13 -15.31 8.47
CA SER A 210 2.26 -16.01 7.85
C SER A 210 2.79 -17.14 8.74
N MET A 211 2.83 -16.95 10.07
CA MET A 211 3.16 -18.03 11.01
C MET A 211 2.18 -19.20 10.91
N ARG A 212 0.86 -18.95 10.80
CA ARG A 212 -0.16 -20.01 10.69
C ARG A 212 -0.10 -20.76 9.37
N ILE A 213 0.34 -20.10 8.29
CA ILE A 213 0.52 -20.73 6.98
C ILE A 213 1.95 -21.22 6.75
N GLN A 214 2.78 -21.27 7.80
CA GLN A 214 4.15 -21.78 7.78
C GLN A 214 5.12 -21.03 6.86
N GLU A 215 4.80 -19.78 6.50
CA GLU A 215 5.70 -18.88 5.78
C GLU A 215 6.62 -18.14 6.76
N TYR A 216 7.53 -18.87 7.39
CA TYR A 216 8.33 -18.34 8.48
C TYR A 216 9.25 -17.19 8.06
N GLU A 217 9.73 -17.16 6.80
CA GLU A 217 10.52 -16.05 6.26
C GLU A 217 9.70 -14.75 6.18
N SER A 218 8.47 -14.85 5.62
CA SER A 218 7.55 -13.71 5.56
C SER A 218 7.18 -13.23 6.96
N ALA A 219 6.87 -14.16 7.87
CA ALA A 219 6.56 -13.82 9.26
C ALA A 219 7.72 -13.10 9.95
N LEU A 220 8.96 -13.55 9.71
CA LEU A 220 10.16 -12.90 10.22
C LEU A 220 10.31 -11.48 9.65
N GLY A 221 10.19 -11.32 8.32
CA GLY A 221 10.29 -10.02 7.66
C GLY A 221 9.27 -9.01 8.18
N PHE A 222 8.00 -9.41 8.30
CA PHE A 222 6.95 -8.55 8.84
C PHE A 222 7.20 -8.19 10.30
N SER A 223 7.66 -9.14 11.13
CA SER A 223 7.94 -8.87 12.54
C SER A 223 9.14 -7.95 12.74
N LEU A 224 10.16 -8.02 11.87
CA LEU A 224 11.29 -7.08 11.88
C LEU A 224 10.85 -5.67 11.49
N GLY A 225 10.00 -5.56 10.46
CA GLY A 225 9.38 -4.29 10.08
C GLY A 225 8.51 -3.73 11.21
N GLU A 226 7.78 -4.59 11.92
CA GLU A 226 6.95 -4.22 13.07
C GLU A 226 7.80 -3.62 14.18
N VAL A 227 8.90 -4.28 14.56
CA VAL A 227 9.84 -3.76 15.57
C VAL A 227 10.41 -2.41 15.16
N THR A 228 10.87 -2.29 13.92
CA THR A 228 11.43 -1.03 13.40
C THR A 228 10.40 0.11 13.51
N ALA A 229 9.17 -0.14 13.05
CA ALA A 229 8.10 0.86 13.11
C ALA A 229 7.71 1.25 14.55
N ILE A 230 7.83 0.34 15.52
CA ILE A 230 7.59 0.61 16.94
C ILE A 230 8.75 1.40 17.57
N GLU A 231 10.00 1.05 17.24
CA GLU A 231 11.18 1.70 17.79
C GLU A 231 11.31 3.17 17.32
N ASP A 232 10.86 3.46 16.10
CA ASP A 232 10.81 4.81 15.54
C ASP A 232 9.56 5.60 15.96
N ALA A 233 8.67 5.01 16.77
CA ALA A 233 7.40 5.63 17.14
C ALA A 233 7.53 6.69 18.23
N SER A 234 6.69 7.71 18.13
CA SER A 234 6.46 8.70 19.18
C SER A 234 5.24 8.31 20.04
N LEU A 235 5.07 8.99 21.18
CA LEU A 235 3.85 8.83 22.00
C LEU A 235 2.57 9.21 21.24
N ALA A 236 2.66 10.10 20.24
CA ALA A 236 1.52 10.52 19.43
C ALA A 236 1.00 9.42 18.49
N ASP A 237 1.79 8.36 18.27
CA ASP A 237 1.39 7.25 17.40
C ASP A 237 0.44 6.27 18.11
N GLU A 238 0.25 6.37 19.44
CA GLU A 238 -0.69 5.54 20.22
C GLU A 238 -0.56 4.03 19.96
N ILE A 239 0.67 3.55 19.83
CA ILE A 239 0.95 2.13 19.61
C ILE A 239 0.75 1.36 20.92
N PRO A 240 0.00 0.24 20.93
CA PRO A 240 -0.19 -0.56 22.14
C PRO A 240 1.13 -1.10 22.70
N SER A 241 1.32 -0.99 24.01
CA SER A 241 2.59 -1.33 24.67
C SER A 241 2.95 -2.82 24.63
N ASP A 242 1.98 -3.70 24.39
CA ASP A 242 2.16 -5.14 24.28
C ASP A 242 2.68 -5.60 22.90
N MET A 243 2.71 -4.71 21.90
CA MET A 243 3.12 -5.07 20.53
C MET A 243 4.62 -5.40 20.45
N LEU A 244 5.50 -4.60 21.05
CA LEU A 244 6.95 -4.83 21.00
C LEU A 244 7.38 -6.20 21.57
N PRO A 245 6.96 -6.62 22.78
CA PRO A 245 7.32 -7.93 23.29
C PRO A 245 6.71 -9.06 22.45
N LYS A 246 5.51 -8.87 21.88
CA LYS A 246 4.87 -9.84 21.00
C LYS A 246 5.64 -10.02 19.68
N ALA A 247 6.05 -8.93 19.04
CA ALA A 247 6.87 -8.96 17.83
C ALA A 247 8.21 -9.67 18.07
N LYS A 248 8.91 -9.36 19.16
CA LYS A 248 10.19 -9.99 19.54
C LYS A 248 10.05 -11.51 19.76
N ARG A 249 8.96 -11.97 20.41
CA ARG A 249 8.67 -13.40 20.54
C ARG A 249 8.47 -14.06 19.18
N ARG A 250 7.66 -13.45 18.31
CA ARG A 250 7.40 -13.97 16.96
C ARG A 250 8.67 -14.09 16.12
N ILE A 251 9.60 -13.13 16.23
CA ILE A 251 10.92 -13.22 15.59
C ILE A 251 11.68 -14.46 16.07
N ALA A 252 11.70 -14.72 17.37
CA ALA A 252 12.38 -15.88 17.94
C ALA A 252 11.75 -17.20 17.47
N ASP A 253 10.41 -17.25 17.43
CA ASP A 253 9.67 -18.43 16.97
C ASP A 253 9.90 -18.69 15.48
N ALA A 254 9.81 -17.66 14.62
CA ALA A 254 10.07 -17.77 13.19
C ALA A 254 11.51 -18.23 12.91
N LYS A 255 12.50 -17.67 13.61
CA LYS A 255 13.91 -18.09 13.50
C LYS A 255 14.12 -19.54 13.93
N ARG A 256 13.35 -20.04 14.91
CA ARG A 256 13.43 -21.44 15.33
C ARG A 256 12.91 -22.37 14.24
N GLN A 257 11.79 -22.01 13.62
CA GLN A 257 11.20 -22.82 12.55
C GLN A 257 12.05 -22.84 11.28
N LEU A 258 12.74 -21.74 10.95
CA LEU A 258 13.66 -21.67 9.80
C LEU A 258 14.95 -22.48 9.96
N ARG A 259 15.27 -22.92 11.18
CA ARG A 259 16.48 -23.72 11.47
C ARG A 259 16.21 -25.23 11.50
N ASN A 260 14.93 -25.63 11.50
CA ASN A 260 14.49 -27.02 11.46
C ASN A 260 14.33 -27.46 10.01
#